data_AF-A0A354QUJ5-F1
#
_entry.id   AF-A0A354QUJ5-F1
#
_cell.length_a   1.000
_cell.length_b   1.000
_cell.length_c   1.000
_cell.angle_alpha   90.00
_cell.angle_beta   90.00
_cell.angle_gamma   90.00
#
_symmetry.space_group_name_H-M   'P 1'
#
loop_
_entity.id
_entity.type
_entity.pdbx_description
1 polymer ?
#
loop_
_entity_poly.entity_id
_entity_poly.type
_entity_poly.pdbx_seq_one_letter_code
_entity_poly.pdbx_strand_id
1 'polypeptide(L)'
;MSTFTAYLDDQDLIRIQKGEEHILPFYLETNQGRLALIPVKTSSGVTDTGDYFLSPIPLELGEEYTIYDAAGNSTILHYGQIVRKPIFDQTFTYSGEDLGSFYTPSQTRFKFWAPISQNVTLHIEDRMYPMTRTENGVWEVVLKGDWEGTAYHYEFRVNGLERRIHDPYALSSLANSGDSFVIDRKKITRPIRRATRKLDPTEAIIYEMSIRDFSAQKEAGFKHPGKFKGLTESPQLNGEILGFDYLQKLGITHVQLLPVYDFGSVDEEDQWKAYNWGYDPVQYNVPEGSYASDPNDPYARILELQDTIDTYHQANLSVIMDVVYNHVYQADEYAFEQIVPGYFYRYNAEGERTNGTFCGNDVASERSMVRQYIKQSLKQWVSLYGFDGFRFDLMGILDIQTMTEIAEELREIYPNIYLYGEGWKMDTGLSEDQLAHQYNSKRLPAFGFFSDNFRDTVKRTLVAGQRRESQHPANDFA
;
A
#
# COMPACT_ATOMS: atom_id res chain seq x y z
N MET A 1 -29.30 -14.18 21.17
CA MET A 1 -27.95 -13.92 20.63
C MET A 1 -27.61 -15.09 19.73
N SER A 2 -27.10 -14.84 18.51
CA SER A 2 -26.73 -15.95 17.62
C SER A 2 -25.70 -16.83 18.32
N THR A 3 -25.92 -18.14 18.32
CA THR A 3 -25.03 -19.14 18.92
C THR A 3 -23.93 -19.59 17.96
N PHE A 4 -23.95 -19.05 16.72
CA PHE A 4 -23.02 -19.41 15.65
C PHE A 4 -22.77 -18.25 14.69
N THR A 5 -21.67 -18.38 13.94
CA THR A 5 -21.28 -17.47 12.86
C THR A 5 -21.07 -18.27 11.59
N ALA A 6 -21.46 -17.73 10.43
CA ALA A 6 -21.30 -18.40 9.14
C ALA A 6 -20.46 -17.54 8.19
N TYR A 7 -19.55 -18.17 7.45
CA TYR A 7 -18.64 -17.54 6.50
C TYR A 7 -18.68 -18.24 5.15
N LEU A 8 -18.71 -17.46 4.08
CA LEU A 8 -18.58 -17.93 2.71
C LEU A 8 -17.10 -18.08 2.35
N ASP A 9 -16.63 -19.32 2.22
CA ASP A 9 -15.23 -19.63 1.92
C ASP A 9 -15.00 -19.98 0.43
N ASP A 10 -16.05 -20.40 -0.27
CA ASP A 10 -16.11 -20.56 -1.73
C ASP A 10 -17.56 -20.38 -2.23
N GLN A 11 -17.82 -20.36 -3.54
CA GLN A 11 -19.14 -19.99 -4.11
C GLN A 11 -20.31 -20.83 -3.57
N ASP A 12 -20.04 -22.05 -3.14
CA ASP A 12 -21.01 -22.94 -2.50
C ASP A 12 -20.54 -23.45 -1.14
N LEU A 13 -19.34 -23.08 -0.66
CA LEU A 13 -18.76 -23.60 0.58
C LEU A 13 -18.96 -22.62 1.73
N ILE A 14 -19.71 -23.04 2.74
CA ILE A 14 -20.02 -22.28 3.95
C ILE A 14 -19.33 -22.94 5.14
N ARG A 15 -18.54 -22.16 5.87
CA ARG A 15 -17.95 -22.54 7.16
C ARG A 15 -18.77 -21.97 8.30
N ILE A 16 -19.15 -22.82 9.25
CA ILE A 16 -19.92 -22.44 10.43
C ILE A 16 -19.06 -22.63 11.68
N GLN A 17 -18.95 -21.56 12.48
CA GLN A 17 -18.27 -21.53 13.77
C GLN A 17 -19.29 -21.49 14.90
N LYS A 18 -19.12 -22.34 15.92
CA LYS A 18 -20.02 -22.47 17.08
C LYS A 18 -19.25 -22.49 18.40
N GLY A 19 -19.94 -22.09 19.48
CA GLY A 19 -19.42 -22.11 20.85
C GLY A 19 -19.38 -23.51 21.50
N GLU A 20 -20.46 -24.29 21.44
CA GLU A 20 -20.54 -25.70 21.94
C GLU A 20 -21.66 -26.50 21.23
N GLU A 21 -21.51 -27.85 21.16
CA GLU A 21 -22.39 -28.96 20.70
C GLU A 21 -22.96 -28.98 19.24
N HIS A 22 -22.68 -30.09 18.51
CA HIS A 22 -23.17 -30.46 17.15
C HIS A 22 -24.48 -31.31 17.21
N ILE A 23 -25.28 -31.65 16.18
CA ILE A 23 -25.46 -31.30 14.75
C ILE A 23 -26.97 -31.00 14.60
N LEU A 24 -27.33 -29.78 14.24
CA LEU A 24 -28.67 -29.46 13.72
C LEU A 24 -28.51 -29.15 12.22
N PRO A 25 -29.48 -29.52 11.36
CA PRO A 25 -29.45 -29.06 9.98
C PRO A 25 -29.40 -27.53 9.95
N PHE A 26 -28.50 -26.99 9.15
CA PHE A 26 -28.48 -25.57 8.83
C PHE A 26 -29.21 -25.34 7.53
N TYR A 27 -29.78 -24.15 7.39
CA TYR A 27 -30.57 -23.79 6.24
C TYR A 27 -30.15 -22.42 5.70
N LEU A 28 -30.00 -22.34 4.38
CA LEU A 28 -29.90 -21.10 3.65
C LEU A 28 -31.31 -20.54 3.40
N GLU A 29 -31.54 -19.28 3.77
CA GLU A 29 -32.76 -18.58 3.39
C GLU A 29 -32.71 -18.12 1.93
N THR A 30 -33.77 -18.42 1.18
CA THR A 30 -33.95 -18.01 -0.20
C THR A 30 -35.36 -17.49 -0.42
N ASN A 31 -35.60 -16.82 -1.55
CA ASN A 31 -36.92 -16.37 -1.97
C ASN A 31 -37.95 -17.51 -2.12
N GLN A 32 -37.50 -18.76 -2.27
CA GLN A 32 -38.35 -19.95 -2.40
C GLN A 32 -38.51 -20.72 -1.08
N GLY A 33 -38.00 -20.16 0.03
CA GLY A 33 -37.97 -20.80 1.34
C GLY A 33 -36.57 -21.23 1.75
N ARG A 34 -36.48 -22.09 2.77
CA ARG A 34 -35.22 -22.50 3.37
C ARG A 34 -34.69 -23.77 2.71
N LEU A 35 -33.46 -23.71 2.20
CA LEU A 35 -32.74 -24.85 1.62
C LEU A 35 -31.76 -25.44 2.62
N ALA A 36 -31.81 -26.75 2.85
CA ALA A 36 -30.90 -27.41 3.79
C ALA A 36 -29.47 -27.43 3.23
N LEU A 37 -28.49 -27.05 4.05
CA LEU A 37 -27.07 -27.15 3.73
C LEU A 37 -26.57 -28.60 3.86
N ILE A 38 -25.62 -28.98 3.00
CA ILE A 38 -25.10 -30.35 2.90
C ILE A 38 -23.77 -30.44 3.67
N PRO A 39 -23.65 -31.21 4.76
CA PRO A 39 -22.39 -31.32 5.51
C PRO A 39 -21.30 -32.01 4.67
N VAL A 40 -20.09 -31.44 4.64
CA VAL A 40 -18.93 -31.98 3.90
C VAL A 40 -17.81 -32.43 4.82
N LYS A 41 -17.52 -31.63 5.85
CA LYS A 41 -16.51 -31.94 6.87
C LYS A 41 -17.02 -31.40 8.20
N THR A 42 -17.12 -32.27 9.19
CA THR A 42 -17.39 -31.85 10.58
C THR A 42 -16.09 -31.90 11.35
N SER A 43 -15.79 -30.83 12.08
CA SER A 43 -14.59 -30.78 12.93
C SER A 43 -14.72 -31.79 14.06
N SER A 44 -13.71 -32.64 14.25
CA SER A 44 -13.65 -33.61 15.35
C SER A 44 -12.51 -33.34 16.35
N GLY A 45 -11.84 -32.18 16.27
CA GLY A 45 -10.65 -31.88 17.06
C GLY A 45 -10.50 -30.40 17.46
N VAL A 46 -9.63 -30.17 18.45
CA VAL A 46 -9.39 -28.89 19.16
C VAL A 46 -8.76 -27.80 18.27
N THR A 47 -8.26 -28.14 17.08
CA THR A 47 -7.55 -27.24 16.16
C THR A 47 -8.33 -26.89 14.88
N ASP A 48 -9.56 -27.39 14.71
CA ASP A 48 -10.33 -27.20 13.48
C ASP A 48 -11.21 -25.93 13.58
N THR A 49 -11.21 -25.10 12.54
CA THR A 49 -11.72 -23.71 12.59
C THR A 49 -13.22 -23.56 12.28
N GLY A 50 -13.95 -24.67 12.18
CA GLY A 50 -15.41 -24.71 11.97
C GLY A 50 -15.89 -25.97 11.23
N ASP A 51 -17.21 -26.17 11.20
CA ASP A 51 -17.89 -27.19 10.40
C ASP A 51 -18.17 -26.65 8.98
N TYR A 52 -17.96 -27.46 7.96
CA TYR A 52 -18.12 -27.07 6.55
C TYR A 52 -19.35 -27.70 5.91
N PHE A 53 -20.10 -26.88 5.19
CA PHE A 53 -21.31 -27.25 4.49
C PHE A 53 -21.33 -26.71 3.07
N LEU A 54 -21.97 -27.42 2.15
CA LEU A 54 -22.27 -26.94 0.80
C LEU A 54 -23.68 -26.34 0.75
N SER A 55 -23.78 -25.19 0.11
CA SER A 55 -25.02 -24.63 -0.38
C SER A 55 -25.53 -25.47 -1.56
N PRO A 56 -26.82 -25.85 -1.60
CA PRO A 56 -27.41 -26.54 -2.75
C PRO A 56 -27.42 -25.72 -4.05
N ILE A 57 -27.17 -24.41 -3.95
CA ILE A 57 -27.09 -23.47 -5.06
C ILE A 57 -25.80 -22.63 -4.94
N PRO A 58 -25.14 -22.26 -6.04
CA PRO A 58 -24.08 -21.26 -6.00
C PRO A 58 -24.62 -19.93 -5.46
N LEU A 59 -23.85 -19.27 -4.62
CA LEU A 59 -24.18 -17.98 -4.03
C LEU A 59 -23.55 -16.85 -4.84
N GLU A 60 -24.34 -15.81 -5.09
CA GLU A 60 -23.92 -14.63 -5.82
C GLU A 60 -23.23 -13.66 -4.86
N LEU A 61 -22.04 -13.18 -5.24
CA LEU A 61 -21.33 -12.22 -4.42
C LEU A 61 -22.01 -10.84 -4.53
N GLY A 62 -22.21 -10.20 -3.38
CA GLY A 62 -22.79 -8.88 -3.26
C GLY A 62 -24.23 -8.88 -2.77
N GLU A 63 -24.83 -10.05 -2.64
CA GLU A 63 -26.12 -10.29 -2.01
C GLU A 63 -25.96 -10.66 -0.52
N GLU A 64 -26.96 -10.33 0.29
CA GLU A 64 -27.00 -10.72 1.70
C GLU A 64 -27.78 -12.03 1.86
N TYR A 65 -27.13 -13.03 2.46
CA TYR A 65 -27.76 -14.31 2.78
C TYR A 65 -27.87 -14.49 4.28
N THR A 66 -28.93 -15.17 4.73
CA THR A 66 -29.11 -15.53 6.14
C THR A 66 -29.07 -17.04 6.30
N ILE A 67 -28.29 -17.50 7.27
CA ILE A 67 -28.20 -18.91 7.67
C ILE A 67 -29.00 -19.12 8.95
N TYR A 68 -29.80 -20.18 8.98
CA TYR A 68 -30.59 -20.60 10.13
C TYR A 68 -30.11 -21.95 10.66
N ASP A 69 -30.17 -22.14 11.97
CA ASP A 69 -30.15 -23.47 12.57
C ASP A 69 -31.57 -24.05 12.69
N ALA A 70 -31.69 -25.32 13.07
CA ALA A 70 -33.00 -25.96 13.24
C ALA A 70 -33.83 -25.42 14.41
N ALA A 71 -33.21 -24.68 15.35
CA ALA A 71 -33.92 -24.02 16.44
C ALA A 71 -34.48 -22.64 16.01
N GLY A 72 -34.18 -22.21 14.78
CA GLY A 72 -34.60 -20.93 14.23
C GLY A 72 -33.70 -19.75 14.59
N ASN A 73 -32.56 -19.99 15.24
CA ASN A 73 -31.53 -18.94 15.39
C ASN A 73 -30.91 -18.66 14.02
N SER A 74 -30.49 -17.42 13.80
CA SER A 74 -29.90 -17.00 12.54
C SER A 74 -28.69 -16.08 12.68
N THR A 75 -27.90 -16.08 11.61
CA THR A 75 -26.82 -15.12 11.37
C THR A 75 -26.78 -14.75 9.89
N ILE A 76 -26.34 -13.53 9.59
CA ILE A 76 -25.96 -13.17 8.22
C ILE A 76 -24.75 -14.02 7.83
N LEU A 77 -24.70 -14.44 6.58
CA LEU A 77 -23.55 -15.10 5.98
C LEU A 77 -22.47 -14.05 5.70
N HIS A 78 -21.37 -14.14 6.44
CA HIS A 78 -20.22 -13.26 6.30
C HIS A 78 -19.29 -13.72 5.18
N TYR A 79 -18.37 -12.86 4.77
CA TYR A 79 -17.33 -13.22 3.81
C TYR A 79 -16.14 -13.84 4.55
N GLY A 80 -15.75 -15.03 4.13
CA GLY A 80 -14.57 -15.73 4.61
C GLY A 80 -13.47 -15.77 3.55
N GLN A 81 -12.96 -16.96 3.27
CA GLN A 81 -11.86 -17.17 2.32
C GLN A 81 -12.22 -16.86 0.86
N ILE A 82 -13.50 -16.71 0.52
CA ILE A 82 -13.94 -16.40 -0.84
C ILE A 82 -13.33 -15.11 -1.38
N VAL A 83 -12.97 -14.16 -0.51
CA VAL A 83 -12.31 -12.91 -0.90
C VAL A 83 -10.99 -13.14 -1.63
N ARG A 84 -10.35 -14.30 -1.44
CA ARG A 84 -9.07 -14.66 -2.05
C ARG A 84 -9.22 -15.42 -3.36
N LYS A 85 -10.45 -15.70 -3.79
CA LYS A 85 -10.76 -16.53 -4.96
C LYS A 85 -10.88 -15.67 -6.22
N PRO A 86 -10.55 -16.21 -7.41
CA PRO A 86 -10.68 -15.46 -8.67
C PRO A 86 -12.07 -14.87 -8.92
N ILE A 87 -13.14 -15.52 -8.45
CA ILE A 87 -14.52 -15.01 -8.59
C ILE A 87 -14.72 -13.67 -7.86
N PHE A 88 -14.03 -13.45 -6.74
CA PHE A 88 -14.10 -12.19 -6.00
C PHE A 88 -13.54 -11.05 -6.84
N ASP A 89 -12.35 -11.22 -7.41
CA ASP A 89 -11.76 -10.25 -8.33
C ASP A 89 -12.66 -10.06 -9.57
N GLN A 90 -13.18 -11.12 -10.18
CA GLN A 90 -14.09 -11.02 -11.33
C GLN A 90 -15.35 -10.18 -11.03
N THR A 91 -15.82 -10.21 -9.78
CA THR A 91 -17.04 -9.50 -9.37
C THR A 91 -16.75 -8.07 -8.94
N PHE A 92 -15.70 -7.86 -8.14
CA PHE A 92 -15.48 -6.61 -7.40
C PHE A 92 -14.28 -5.80 -7.85
N THR A 93 -13.54 -6.24 -8.88
CA THR A 93 -12.53 -5.38 -9.49
C THR A 93 -13.20 -4.10 -10.01
N TYR A 94 -12.83 -2.97 -9.43
CA TYR A 94 -13.23 -1.65 -9.89
C TYR A 94 -12.08 -1.03 -10.68
N SER A 95 -12.28 -0.72 -11.96
CA SER A 95 -11.24 -0.18 -12.84
C SER A 95 -11.19 1.35 -12.90
N GLY A 96 -12.09 2.03 -12.18
CA GLY A 96 -12.11 3.50 -12.14
C GLY A 96 -10.92 4.06 -11.34
N GLU A 97 -10.37 5.17 -11.83
CA GLU A 97 -9.31 5.94 -11.15
C GLU A 97 -9.89 7.11 -10.34
N ASP A 98 -11.13 6.96 -9.88
CA ASP A 98 -11.87 7.99 -9.16
C ASP A 98 -12.32 7.58 -7.75
N LEU A 99 -11.63 6.58 -7.15
CA LEU A 99 -11.69 6.29 -5.72
C LEU A 99 -11.01 7.42 -4.92
N GLY A 100 -11.50 7.64 -3.70
CA GLY A 100 -11.08 8.76 -2.86
C GLY A 100 -12.05 9.94 -2.91
N SER A 101 -11.56 11.11 -2.49
CA SER A 101 -12.30 12.38 -2.60
C SER A 101 -11.91 13.17 -3.85
N PHE A 102 -12.93 13.67 -4.57
CA PHE A 102 -12.80 14.54 -5.74
C PHE A 102 -13.54 15.84 -5.51
N TYR A 103 -12.77 16.87 -5.19
CA TYR A 103 -13.27 18.19 -4.80
C TYR A 103 -13.50 19.13 -6.00
N THR A 104 -14.55 19.94 -5.88
CA THR A 104 -14.77 21.20 -6.61
C THR A 104 -15.37 22.23 -5.64
N PRO A 105 -15.29 23.55 -5.91
CA PRO A 105 -15.91 24.56 -5.05
C PRO A 105 -17.43 24.44 -4.86
N SER A 106 -18.12 23.71 -5.75
CA SER A 106 -19.56 23.49 -5.67
C SER A 106 -19.96 22.18 -4.98
N GLN A 107 -19.05 21.19 -4.94
CA GLN A 107 -19.32 19.86 -4.39
C GLN A 107 -18.04 19.02 -4.26
N THR A 108 -18.08 18.03 -3.38
CA THR A 108 -17.10 16.94 -3.30
C THR A 108 -17.79 15.60 -3.51
N ARG A 109 -17.23 14.78 -4.41
CA ARG A 109 -17.63 13.38 -4.58
C ARG A 109 -16.67 12.49 -3.81
N PHE A 110 -17.20 11.54 -3.05
CA PHE A 110 -16.44 10.54 -2.30
C PHE A 110 -16.79 9.16 -2.85
N LYS A 111 -15.77 8.36 -3.17
CA LYS A 111 -15.93 6.96 -3.59
C LYS A 111 -15.03 6.05 -2.77
N PHE A 112 -15.62 5.00 -2.21
CA PHE A 112 -14.96 4.08 -1.29
C PHE A 112 -15.21 2.63 -1.71
N TRP A 113 -14.16 1.90 -2.07
CA TRP A 113 -14.29 0.50 -2.45
C TRP A 113 -14.38 -0.39 -1.21
N ALA A 114 -15.58 -0.84 -0.87
CA ALA A 114 -15.86 -1.66 0.31
C ALA A 114 -16.88 -2.75 -0.02
N PRO A 115 -16.49 -3.73 -0.86
CA PRO A 115 -17.42 -4.59 -1.58
C PRO A 115 -18.26 -5.51 -0.71
N ILE A 116 -17.74 -5.88 0.45
CA ILE A 116 -18.36 -6.80 1.41
C ILE A 116 -18.95 -6.09 2.64
N SER A 117 -18.95 -4.76 2.65
CA SER A 117 -19.56 -3.99 3.73
C SER A 117 -21.08 -4.00 3.60
N GLN A 118 -21.80 -4.07 4.72
CA GLN A 118 -23.27 -3.98 4.74
C GLN A 118 -23.76 -2.54 4.60
N ASN A 119 -22.99 -1.59 5.14
CA ASN A 119 -23.26 -0.17 5.06
C ASN A 119 -21.94 0.60 5.10
N VAL A 120 -21.96 1.83 4.58
CA VAL A 120 -20.85 2.78 4.67
C VAL A 120 -21.43 4.17 4.93
N THR A 121 -20.82 4.89 5.87
CA THR A 121 -21.14 6.26 6.24
C THR A 121 -19.88 7.10 6.15
N LEU A 122 -19.96 8.23 5.46
CA LEU A 122 -18.92 9.26 5.45
C LEU A 122 -19.09 10.16 6.68
N HIS A 123 -18.02 10.37 7.45
CA HIS A 123 -17.97 11.30 8.57
C HIS A 123 -17.10 12.50 8.20
N ILE A 124 -17.65 13.71 8.29
CA ILE A 124 -17.00 14.97 7.90
C ILE A 124 -17.61 16.13 8.69
N GLU A 125 -16.79 16.95 9.34
CA GLU A 125 -17.23 18.04 10.26
C GLU A 125 -18.31 17.60 11.28
N ASP A 126 -18.10 16.48 11.99
CA ASP A 126 -19.06 15.89 12.95
C ASP A 126 -20.42 15.50 12.35
N ARG A 127 -20.55 15.48 11.02
CA ARG A 127 -21.77 15.06 10.29
C ARG A 127 -21.56 13.70 9.66
N MET A 128 -22.66 12.95 9.60
CA MET A 128 -22.71 11.60 9.03
C MET A 128 -23.55 11.60 7.76
N TYR A 129 -22.99 11.06 6.68
CA TYR A 129 -23.63 10.95 5.37
C TYR A 129 -23.62 9.48 4.92
N PRO A 130 -24.78 8.80 4.96
CA PRO A 130 -24.89 7.45 4.41
C PRO A 130 -24.51 7.44 2.92
N MET A 131 -23.65 6.51 2.54
CA MET A 131 -23.22 6.33 1.15
C MET A 131 -24.13 5.33 0.43
N THR A 132 -24.22 5.45 -0.88
CA THR A 132 -24.99 4.54 -1.73
C THR A 132 -24.05 3.55 -2.40
N ARG A 133 -24.33 2.25 -2.27
CA ARG A 133 -23.59 1.20 -2.98
C ARG A 133 -23.87 1.27 -4.48
N THR A 134 -22.81 1.21 -5.29
CA THR A 134 -22.82 1.22 -6.76
C THR A 134 -22.22 -0.08 -7.30
N GLU A 135 -21.80 -0.08 -8.56
CA GLU A 135 -21.14 -1.23 -9.19
C GLU A 135 -19.82 -1.63 -8.50
N ASN A 136 -19.45 -2.90 -8.67
CA ASN A 136 -18.22 -3.51 -8.15
C ASN A 136 -17.95 -3.30 -6.65
N GLY A 137 -19.01 -3.02 -5.87
CA GLY A 137 -18.88 -2.85 -4.42
C GLY A 137 -18.30 -1.49 -3.98
N VAL A 138 -18.31 -0.51 -4.87
CA VAL A 138 -17.99 0.88 -4.54
C VAL A 138 -19.18 1.53 -3.82
N TRP A 139 -18.90 2.40 -2.86
CA TRP A 139 -19.86 3.23 -2.17
C TRP A 139 -19.61 4.69 -2.55
N GLU A 140 -20.67 5.44 -2.87
CA GLU A 140 -20.57 6.82 -3.33
C GLU A 140 -21.48 7.76 -2.55
N VAL A 141 -20.99 8.98 -2.28
CA VAL A 141 -21.81 10.13 -1.89
C VAL A 141 -21.26 11.42 -2.51
N VAL A 142 -22.17 12.34 -2.86
CA VAL A 142 -21.82 13.68 -3.35
C VAL A 142 -22.35 14.72 -2.38
N LEU A 143 -21.44 15.47 -1.76
CA LEU A 143 -21.78 16.57 -0.86
C LEU A 143 -21.72 17.89 -1.60
N LYS A 144 -22.79 18.68 -1.54
CA LYS A 144 -22.81 20.05 -2.09
C LYS A 144 -22.08 21.01 -1.16
N GLY A 145 -21.49 22.04 -1.71
CA GLY A 145 -20.74 23.06 -0.98
C GLY A 145 -19.23 22.90 -1.11
N ASP A 146 -18.53 23.82 -0.46
CA ASP A 146 -17.09 23.87 -0.42
C ASP A 146 -16.59 23.12 0.83
N TRP A 147 -15.97 21.97 0.62
CA TRP A 147 -15.43 21.11 1.67
C TRP A 147 -13.90 21.10 1.68
N GLU A 148 -13.24 22.03 1.00
CA GLU A 148 -11.78 22.05 0.91
C GLU A 148 -11.12 22.09 2.30
N GLY A 149 -10.10 21.26 2.51
CA GLY A 149 -9.32 21.23 3.75
C GLY A 149 -10.03 20.61 4.95
N THR A 150 -11.27 20.14 4.78
CA THR A 150 -11.98 19.44 5.86
C THR A 150 -11.48 18.01 6.01
N ALA A 151 -11.39 17.55 7.27
CA ALA A 151 -11.00 16.19 7.61
C ALA A 151 -12.21 15.24 7.56
N TYR A 152 -12.01 14.02 7.08
CA TYR A 152 -13.04 13.00 6.95
C TYR A 152 -12.49 11.57 7.16
N HIS A 153 -13.40 10.66 7.50
CA HIS A 153 -13.15 9.23 7.54
C HIS A 153 -14.42 8.45 7.17
N TYR A 154 -14.29 7.13 7.00
CA TYR A 154 -15.43 6.25 6.77
C TYR A 154 -15.70 5.40 8.01
N GLU A 155 -16.99 5.26 8.35
CA GLU A 155 -17.48 4.24 9.27
C GLU A 155 -18.32 3.22 8.47
N PHE A 156 -18.10 1.93 8.71
CA PHE A 156 -18.75 0.87 7.95
C PHE A 156 -18.84 -0.43 8.74
N ARG A 157 -19.83 -1.24 8.41
CA ARG A 157 -19.97 -2.59 8.96
C ARG A 157 -19.44 -3.62 7.98
N VAL A 158 -18.52 -4.47 8.43
CA VAL A 158 -17.99 -5.62 7.68
C VAL A 158 -18.00 -6.85 8.57
N ASN A 159 -18.51 -7.98 8.07
CA ASN A 159 -18.61 -9.23 8.83
C ASN A 159 -19.20 -9.06 10.26
N GLY A 160 -20.19 -8.17 10.40
CA GLY A 160 -20.85 -7.88 11.68
C GLY A 160 -20.08 -6.97 12.64
N LEU A 161 -18.89 -6.49 12.25
CA LEU A 161 -18.06 -5.59 13.04
C LEU A 161 -18.14 -4.16 12.47
N GLU A 162 -18.38 -3.20 13.35
CA GLU A 162 -18.24 -1.77 13.01
C GLU A 162 -16.77 -1.40 12.96
N ARG A 163 -16.37 -0.71 11.90
CA ARG A 163 -15.02 -0.24 11.63
C ARG A 163 -15.02 1.24 11.30
N ARG A 164 -13.90 1.89 11.62
CA ARG A 164 -13.58 3.27 11.24
C ARG A 164 -12.23 3.28 10.56
N ILE A 165 -12.10 3.95 9.42
CA ILE A 165 -10.84 4.04 8.69
C ILE A 165 -10.71 5.34 7.90
N HIS A 166 -9.48 5.83 7.77
CA HIS A 166 -9.14 6.88 6.81
C HIS A 166 -9.33 6.38 5.36
N ASP A 167 -9.32 7.29 4.39
CA ASP A 167 -9.40 6.92 2.97
C ASP A 167 -8.06 6.36 2.47
N PRO A 168 -7.99 5.11 1.96
CA PRO A 168 -6.75 4.55 1.40
C PRO A 168 -6.22 5.35 0.18
N TYR A 169 -7.10 6.10 -0.48
CA TYR A 169 -6.82 6.94 -1.66
C TYR A 169 -6.70 8.43 -1.30
N ALA A 170 -6.58 8.77 -0.01
CA ALA A 170 -6.31 10.14 0.43
C ALA A 170 -5.01 10.69 -0.16
N LEU A 171 -4.99 12.00 -0.42
CA LEU A 171 -3.79 12.74 -0.83
C LEU A 171 -3.03 13.33 0.37
N SER A 172 -3.71 13.49 1.50
CA SER A 172 -3.19 14.04 2.76
C SER A 172 -4.09 13.60 3.92
N SER A 173 -3.57 13.67 5.14
CA SER A 173 -4.27 13.32 6.38
C SER A 173 -3.79 14.18 7.55
N LEU A 174 -4.55 14.15 8.64
CA LEU A 174 -4.11 14.63 9.95
C LEU A 174 -2.90 13.86 10.45
N ALA A 175 -2.21 14.43 11.43
CA ALA A 175 -1.01 13.84 11.99
C ALA A 175 -1.19 12.38 12.44
N ASN A 176 -0.14 11.57 12.29
CA ASN A 176 -0.10 10.16 12.70
C ASN A 176 -1.17 9.30 12.00
N SER A 177 -1.22 9.36 10.66
CA SER A 177 -2.15 8.56 9.84
C SER A 177 -3.63 8.76 10.17
N GLY A 178 -4.01 9.97 10.59
CA GLY A 178 -5.34 10.31 11.07
C GLY A 178 -6.39 10.45 9.95
N ASP A 179 -7.45 11.22 10.23
CA ASP A 179 -8.52 11.48 9.26
C ASP A 179 -7.95 12.12 7.99
N SER A 180 -8.49 11.70 6.85
CA SER A 180 -8.07 12.17 5.52
C SER A 180 -8.55 13.58 5.27
N PHE A 181 -7.80 14.36 4.49
CA PHE A 181 -8.23 15.69 4.07
C PHE A 181 -8.87 15.70 2.68
N VAL A 182 -9.90 16.52 2.51
CA VAL A 182 -10.43 16.89 1.18
C VAL A 182 -9.47 17.89 0.54
N ILE A 183 -8.77 17.48 -0.51
CA ILE A 183 -7.72 18.28 -1.15
C ILE A 183 -8.20 18.82 -2.51
N ASP A 184 -8.02 20.12 -2.75
CA ASP A 184 -8.18 20.70 -4.08
C ASP A 184 -6.97 20.33 -4.95
N ARG A 185 -7.19 19.35 -5.85
CA ARG A 185 -6.17 18.93 -6.82
C ARG A 185 -5.62 20.09 -7.65
N LYS A 186 -6.36 21.19 -7.86
CA LYS A 186 -5.85 22.36 -8.59
C LYS A 186 -4.74 23.11 -7.85
N LYS A 187 -4.69 23.05 -6.52
CA LYS A 187 -3.64 23.70 -5.70
C LYS A 187 -2.34 22.92 -5.68
N ILE A 188 -2.39 21.62 -5.97
CA ILE A 188 -1.24 20.72 -5.97
C ILE A 188 -0.85 20.25 -7.38
N THR A 189 -1.68 20.48 -8.40
CA THR A 189 -1.33 20.16 -9.79
C THR A 189 -0.57 21.33 -10.40
N ARG A 190 0.71 21.12 -10.71
CA ARG A 190 1.57 22.13 -11.34
C ARG A 190 2.46 21.51 -12.43
N PRO A 191 2.96 22.31 -13.39
CA PRO A 191 3.88 21.79 -14.41
C PRO A 191 5.16 21.23 -13.77
N ILE A 192 5.49 19.98 -14.07
CA ILE A 192 6.73 19.34 -13.60
C ILE A 192 7.85 19.64 -14.60
N ARG A 193 8.93 20.28 -14.13
CA ARG A 193 10.12 20.58 -14.93
C ARG A 193 11.26 19.65 -14.55
N ARG A 194 11.23 18.42 -15.08
CA ARG A 194 12.24 17.39 -14.79
C ARG A 194 13.65 17.84 -15.16
N ALA A 195 14.65 17.19 -14.56
CA ALA A 195 16.05 17.37 -14.91
C ALA A 195 16.27 17.25 -16.44
N THR A 196 17.05 18.18 -17.00
CA THR A 196 17.27 18.27 -18.45
C THR A 196 18.04 17.06 -19.00
N ARG A 197 18.95 16.50 -18.20
CA ARG A 197 19.79 15.37 -18.61
C ARG A 197 19.02 14.06 -18.45
N LYS A 198 18.53 13.55 -19.57
CA LYS A 198 18.03 12.17 -19.67
C LYS A 198 19.22 11.23 -19.80
N LEU A 199 19.41 10.38 -18.81
CA LEU A 199 20.56 9.47 -18.72
C LEU A 199 20.15 8.04 -19.01
N ASP A 200 21.04 7.30 -19.68
CA ASP A 200 20.98 5.85 -19.64
C ASP A 200 21.23 5.37 -18.19
N PRO A 201 20.53 4.32 -17.70
CA PRO A 201 20.73 3.83 -16.34
C PRO A 201 22.19 3.50 -15.98
N THR A 202 23.02 3.13 -16.96
CA THR A 202 24.45 2.84 -16.75
C THR A 202 25.32 4.07 -16.55
N GLU A 203 24.80 5.27 -16.84
CA GLU A 203 25.45 6.56 -16.60
C GLU A 203 24.97 7.22 -15.28
N ALA A 204 24.00 6.62 -14.59
CA ALA A 204 23.47 7.14 -13.36
C ALA A 204 24.43 6.93 -12.18
N ILE A 205 24.52 7.95 -11.33
CA ILE A 205 25.22 7.90 -10.04
C ILE A 205 24.17 8.25 -8.99
N ILE A 206 23.74 7.22 -8.27
CA ILE A 206 22.65 7.30 -7.29
C ILE A 206 23.24 7.53 -5.89
N TYR A 207 22.73 8.53 -5.19
CA TYR A 207 23.06 8.82 -3.81
C TYR A 207 21.85 8.58 -2.92
N GLU A 208 21.90 7.53 -2.09
CA GLU A 208 20.85 7.18 -1.15
C GLU A 208 20.95 8.02 0.13
N MET A 209 19.83 8.58 0.60
CA MET A 209 19.79 9.40 1.82
C MET A 209 18.43 9.38 2.52
N SER A 210 18.46 9.58 3.84
CA SER A 210 17.28 9.86 4.68
C SER A 210 17.04 11.36 4.79
N ILE A 211 15.78 11.78 4.75
CA ILE A 211 15.39 13.19 4.95
C ILE A 211 15.85 13.69 6.31
N ARG A 212 15.66 12.86 7.34
CA ARG A 212 16.09 13.16 8.71
C ARG A 212 17.60 13.25 8.81
N ASP A 213 18.31 12.19 8.40
CA ASP A 213 19.76 12.09 8.62
C ASP A 213 20.53 13.19 7.88
N PHE A 214 20.04 13.62 6.72
CA PHE A 214 20.67 14.65 5.89
C PHE A 214 20.85 15.98 6.63
N SER A 215 19.95 16.32 7.55
CA SER A 215 19.89 17.65 8.18
C SER A 215 19.72 17.64 9.70
N ALA A 216 19.70 16.47 10.35
CA ALA A 216 19.47 16.35 11.79
C ALA A 216 20.64 16.82 12.68
N GLN A 217 21.86 16.92 12.13
CA GLN A 217 23.01 17.35 12.94
C GLN A 217 22.86 18.79 13.39
N LYS A 218 22.77 19.00 14.71
CA LYS A 218 22.53 20.34 15.29
C LYS A 218 23.64 21.33 14.97
N GLU A 219 24.90 20.91 15.01
CA GLU A 219 26.04 21.80 14.74
C GLU A 219 26.11 22.24 13.27
N ALA A 220 25.49 21.47 12.37
CA ALA A 220 25.47 21.79 10.94
C ALA A 220 24.62 23.04 10.65
N GLY A 221 23.71 23.44 11.55
CA GLY A 221 23.03 24.73 11.45
C GLY A 221 21.93 24.81 10.38
N PHE A 222 21.31 23.69 10.03
CA PHE A 222 20.09 23.66 9.23
C PHE A 222 18.95 24.40 9.96
N LYS A 223 18.15 25.17 9.21
CA LYS A 223 16.99 25.90 9.73
C LYS A 223 15.78 24.99 9.91
N HIS A 224 15.64 23.99 9.03
CA HIS A 224 14.57 22.99 9.10
C HIS A 224 15.16 21.57 9.23
N PRO A 225 15.81 21.26 10.37
CA PRO A 225 16.45 19.95 10.56
C PRO A 225 15.41 18.82 10.50
N GLY A 226 15.72 17.82 9.68
CA GLY A 226 14.90 16.63 9.45
C GLY A 226 13.56 16.87 8.77
N LYS A 227 13.43 17.95 7.98
CA LYS A 227 12.22 18.29 7.23
C LYS A 227 12.47 18.28 5.73
N PHE A 228 11.41 18.19 4.91
CA PHE A 228 11.50 18.34 3.45
C PHE A 228 12.23 19.63 3.06
N LYS A 229 11.87 20.75 3.70
CA LYS A 229 12.53 22.06 3.52
C LYS A 229 14.03 22.03 3.83
N GLY A 230 14.49 21.18 4.75
CA GLY A 230 15.90 21.03 5.10
C GLY A 230 16.75 20.49 3.94
N LEU A 231 16.15 19.76 2.99
CA LEU A 231 16.85 19.19 1.85
C LEU A 231 17.33 20.24 0.84
N THR A 232 16.77 21.44 0.85
CA THR A 232 17.13 22.53 -0.07
C THR A 232 18.09 23.54 0.56
N GLU A 233 18.53 23.29 1.80
CA GLU A 233 19.41 24.18 2.55
C GLU A 233 20.88 23.82 2.36
N SER A 234 21.74 24.84 2.48
CA SER A 234 23.20 24.69 2.37
C SER A 234 23.90 25.49 3.47
N PRO A 235 23.83 25.06 4.73
CA PRO A 235 24.53 25.74 5.80
C PRO A 235 26.05 25.51 5.70
N GLN A 236 26.81 26.25 6.50
CA GLN A 236 28.26 26.13 6.57
C GLN A 236 28.71 25.70 7.96
N LEU A 237 29.64 24.74 8.01
CA LEU A 237 30.27 24.28 9.23
C LEU A 237 31.78 24.17 9.00
N ASN A 238 32.58 24.84 9.84
CA ASN A 238 34.05 24.83 9.76
C ASN A 238 34.64 25.22 8.39
N GLY A 239 33.96 26.10 7.64
CA GLY A 239 34.39 26.56 6.32
C GLY A 239 33.95 25.67 5.15
N GLU A 240 33.30 24.54 5.43
CA GLU A 240 32.74 23.64 4.42
C GLU A 240 31.25 23.94 4.19
N ILE A 241 30.82 23.86 2.93
CA ILE A 241 29.41 23.97 2.55
C ILE A 241 28.79 22.57 2.63
N LEU A 242 27.69 22.46 3.37
CA LEU A 242 26.94 21.22 3.56
C LEU A 242 25.65 21.22 2.71
N GLY A 243 24.89 20.13 2.78
CA GLY A 243 23.52 20.09 2.26
C GLY A 243 23.43 20.11 0.73
N PHE A 244 22.48 20.86 0.21
CA PHE A 244 22.11 20.85 -1.21
C PHE A 244 23.26 21.21 -2.16
N ASP A 245 24.04 22.24 -1.83
CA ASP A 245 25.21 22.65 -2.62
C ASP A 245 26.34 21.62 -2.58
N TYR A 246 26.46 20.84 -1.49
CA TYR A 246 27.39 19.71 -1.44
C TYR A 246 26.97 18.62 -2.44
N LEU A 247 25.67 18.27 -2.47
CA LEU A 247 25.16 17.27 -3.42
C LEU A 247 25.40 17.67 -4.87
N GLN A 248 25.15 18.94 -5.21
CA GLN A 248 25.44 19.47 -6.55
C GLN A 248 26.93 19.35 -6.92
N LYS A 249 27.83 19.63 -5.98
CA LYS A 249 29.29 19.55 -6.20
C LYS A 249 29.81 18.12 -6.28
N LEU A 250 29.12 17.16 -5.65
CA LEU A 250 29.55 15.76 -5.59
C LEU A 250 29.58 15.09 -6.98
N GLY A 251 28.82 15.61 -7.94
CA GLY A 251 28.76 15.08 -9.31
C GLY A 251 27.80 13.89 -9.47
N ILE A 252 26.93 13.67 -8.49
CA ILE A 252 25.84 12.68 -8.57
C ILE A 252 24.80 13.13 -9.60
N THR A 253 23.97 12.20 -10.05
CA THR A 253 22.90 12.50 -11.03
C THR A 253 21.52 12.23 -10.47
N HIS A 254 21.42 11.32 -9.49
CA HIS A 254 20.17 10.95 -8.84
C HIS A 254 20.35 10.97 -7.33
N VAL A 255 19.32 11.45 -6.63
CA VAL A 255 19.14 11.20 -5.20
C VAL A 255 18.06 10.17 -5.02
N GLN A 256 18.34 9.10 -4.28
CA GLN A 256 17.32 8.16 -3.79
C GLN A 256 16.97 8.58 -2.36
N LEU A 257 15.72 9.00 -2.15
CA LEU A 257 15.20 9.23 -0.82
C LEU A 257 14.71 7.91 -0.25
N LEU A 258 15.08 7.60 1.00
CA LEU A 258 14.38 6.61 1.82
C LEU A 258 12.86 6.92 1.87
N PRO A 259 12.00 6.00 2.34
CA PRO A 259 10.55 6.15 2.25
C PRO A 259 10.03 7.53 2.68
N VAL A 260 9.16 8.11 1.83
CA VAL A 260 8.60 9.46 2.04
C VAL A 260 7.08 9.51 2.10
N TYR A 261 6.39 8.38 1.94
CA TYR A 261 4.98 8.30 2.34
C TYR A 261 4.87 8.00 3.84
N ASP A 262 3.68 8.22 4.39
CA ASP A 262 3.30 8.07 5.79
C ASP A 262 3.62 6.68 6.37
N PHE A 263 4.32 6.68 7.51
CA PHE A 263 4.74 5.49 8.25
C PHE A 263 4.50 5.62 9.77
N GLY A 264 4.33 4.48 10.45
CA GLY A 264 3.62 4.46 11.73
C GLY A 264 4.45 4.62 13.02
N SER A 265 5.77 4.49 12.97
CA SER A 265 6.62 4.40 14.18
C SER A 265 7.19 5.71 14.70
N VAL A 266 6.95 6.83 14.02
CA VAL A 266 7.38 8.17 14.44
C VAL A 266 6.15 9.02 14.73
N ASP A 267 6.10 9.59 15.94
CA ASP A 267 5.10 10.58 16.33
C ASP A 267 5.33 11.86 15.52
N GLU A 268 4.47 12.17 14.56
CA GLU A 268 4.58 13.32 13.66
C GLU A 268 4.55 14.66 14.43
N GLU A 269 3.95 14.69 15.63
CA GLU A 269 3.89 15.88 16.48
C GLU A 269 5.19 16.08 17.30
N ASP A 270 5.99 15.03 17.49
CA ASP A 270 7.31 15.12 18.10
C ASP A 270 8.25 14.05 17.55
N GLN A 271 8.71 14.28 16.31
CA GLN A 271 9.55 13.35 15.57
C GLN A 271 10.87 13.01 16.28
N TRP A 272 11.29 13.78 17.29
CA TRP A 272 12.59 13.60 17.94
C TRP A 272 12.56 12.54 19.05
N LYS A 273 11.38 12.09 19.50
CA LYS A 273 11.23 11.03 20.52
C LYS A 273 11.69 9.66 20.04
N ALA A 274 11.51 9.38 18.75
CA ALA A 274 11.87 8.12 18.11
C ALA A 274 12.63 8.40 16.82
N TYR A 275 13.22 7.38 16.24
CA TYR A 275 13.81 7.43 14.89
C TYR A 275 13.37 6.18 14.15
N ASN A 276 13.00 6.33 12.89
CA ASN A 276 12.81 5.22 11.97
C ASN A 276 13.30 5.62 10.57
N TRP A 277 13.62 4.62 9.76
CA TRP A 277 13.89 4.76 8.33
C TRP A 277 12.63 4.96 7.49
N GLY A 278 11.46 4.55 7.98
CA GLY A 278 10.17 4.70 7.30
C GLY A 278 9.70 3.47 6.51
N TYR A 279 10.29 2.30 6.77
CA TYR A 279 9.90 1.03 6.12
C TYR A 279 8.66 0.38 6.74
N ASP A 280 7.86 1.14 7.48
CA ASP A 280 6.68 0.70 8.19
C ASP A 280 5.44 1.46 7.69
N PRO A 281 5.00 1.22 6.43
CA PRO A 281 4.00 2.05 5.79
C PRO A 281 2.62 1.91 6.41
N VAL A 282 1.90 3.03 6.46
CA VAL A 282 0.49 3.10 6.92
C VAL A 282 -0.41 3.70 5.83
N GLN A 283 0.01 4.76 5.12
CA GLN A 283 -0.75 5.34 4.00
C GLN A 283 0.14 5.56 2.76
N TYR A 284 0.07 4.66 1.76
CA TYR A 284 0.94 4.72 0.57
C TYR A 284 0.82 5.99 -0.28
N ASN A 285 -0.31 6.71 -0.19
CA ASN A 285 -0.62 7.87 -1.03
C ASN A 285 -0.41 9.21 -0.33
N VAL A 286 -0.05 9.21 0.96
CA VAL A 286 0.10 10.42 1.77
C VAL A 286 1.58 10.63 2.08
N PRO A 287 2.18 11.82 1.85
CA PRO A 287 3.54 12.10 2.29
C PRO A 287 3.69 12.02 3.81
N GLU A 288 4.86 11.61 4.28
CA GLU A 288 5.19 11.51 5.70
C GLU A 288 5.10 12.89 6.38
N GLY A 289 4.32 12.99 7.46
CA GLY A 289 4.07 14.24 8.15
C GLY A 289 5.17 14.63 9.13
N SER A 290 5.96 13.69 9.66
CA SER A 290 7.12 14.02 10.49
C SER A 290 8.18 14.83 9.72
N TYR A 291 8.20 14.72 8.38
CA TYR A 291 9.05 15.52 7.50
C TYR A 291 8.44 16.86 7.07
N ALA A 292 7.15 17.09 7.31
CA ALA A 292 6.47 18.35 7.01
C ALA A 292 6.69 19.40 8.11
N SER A 293 6.58 20.68 7.77
CA SER A 293 6.66 21.75 8.79
C SER A 293 5.45 21.80 9.73
N ASP A 294 4.27 21.43 9.23
CA ASP A 294 3.04 21.24 10.01
C ASP A 294 2.31 19.98 9.49
N PRO A 295 2.29 18.87 10.24
CA PRO A 295 1.61 17.66 9.82
C PRO A 295 0.07 17.80 9.81
N ASN A 296 -0.50 18.81 10.47
CA ASN A 296 -1.94 19.04 10.52
C ASN A 296 -2.44 20.07 9.49
N ASP A 297 -1.55 20.67 8.70
CA ASP A 297 -1.92 21.46 7.54
C ASP A 297 -2.22 20.51 6.35
N PRO A 298 -3.40 20.61 5.70
CA PRO A 298 -3.81 19.70 4.64
C PRO A 298 -2.87 19.69 3.42
N TYR A 299 -2.12 20.78 3.19
CA TYR A 299 -1.28 20.98 2.02
C TYR A 299 0.22 20.96 2.32
N ALA A 300 0.65 21.27 3.55
CA ALA A 300 2.08 21.47 3.86
C ALA A 300 2.94 20.28 3.43
N ARG A 301 2.59 19.05 3.83
CA ARG A 301 3.33 17.82 3.47
C ARG A 301 3.41 17.60 1.95
N ILE A 302 2.37 17.96 1.20
CA ILE A 302 2.34 17.83 -0.27
C ILE A 302 3.24 18.88 -0.91
N LEU A 303 2.98 20.16 -0.61
CA LEU A 303 3.64 21.28 -1.27
C LEU A 303 5.14 21.33 -0.96
N GLU A 304 5.53 21.01 0.28
CA GLU A 304 6.94 21.00 0.68
C GLU A 304 7.72 19.91 -0.05
N LEU A 305 7.17 18.71 -0.17
CA LEU A 305 7.81 17.64 -0.94
C LEU A 305 7.90 18.01 -2.43
N GLN A 306 6.84 18.57 -3.00
CA GLN A 306 6.87 19.06 -4.39
C GLN A 306 7.93 20.14 -4.60
N ASP A 307 8.07 21.10 -3.66
CA ASP A 307 9.05 22.19 -3.73
C ASP A 307 10.48 21.68 -3.62
N THR A 308 10.69 20.68 -2.76
CA THR A 308 11.97 19.99 -2.68
C THR A 308 12.31 19.31 -4.00
N ILE A 309 11.43 18.48 -4.57
CA ILE A 309 11.70 17.80 -5.84
C ILE A 309 11.97 18.79 -6.98
N ASP A 310 11.18 19.85 -7.09
CA ASP A 310 11.38 20.90 -8.11
C ASP A 310 12.74 21.59 -7.96
N THR A 311 13.18 21.84 -6.72
CA THR A 311 14.51 22.41 -6.45
C THR A 311 15.64 21.49 -6.95
N TYR A 312 15.52 20.18 -6.72
CA TYR A 312 16.50 19.21 -7.23
C TYR A 312 16.50 19.14 -8.76
N HIS A 313 15.32 19.15 -9.39
CA HIS A 313 15.22 19.18 -10.84
C HIS A 313 15.84 20.43 -11.46
N GLN A 314 15.65 21.61 -10.85
CA GLN A 314 16.27 22.86 -11.28
C GLN A 314 17.80 22.80 -11.21
N ALA A 315 18.36 22.05 -10.26
CA ALA A 315 19.79 21.75 -10.18
C ALA A 315 20.22 20.56 -11.08
N ASN A 316 19.33 20.08 -11.94
CA ASN A 316 19.55 18.95 -12.84
C ASN A 316 19.90 17.64 -12.10
N LEU A 317 19.32 17.45 -10.92
CA LEU A 317 19.34 16.20 -10.16
C LEU A 317 17.97 15.53 -10.27
N SER A 318 17.96 14.25 -10.64
CA SER A 318 16.75 13.42 -10.60
C SER A 318 16.48 12.94 -9.18
N VAL A 319 15.22 12.69 -8.84
CA VAL A 319 14.81 12.20 -7.51
C VAL A 319 14.10 10.86 -7.65
N ILE A 320 14.60 9.85 -6.94
CA ILE A 320 14.07 8.49 -6.88
C ILE A 320 13.46 8.27 -5.50
N MET A 321 12.27 7.69 -5.45
CA MET A 321 11.61 7.34 -4.20
C MET A 321 11.84 5.86 -3.87
N ASP A 322 12.21 5.58 -2.63
CA ASP A 322 12.15 4.23 -2.07
C ASP A 322 10.69 3.86 -1.74
N VAL A 323 10.21 2.73 -2.24
CA VAL A 323 8.81 2.30 -2.12
C VAL A 323 8.69 0.87 -1.60
N VAL A 324 7.79 0.69 -0.64
CA VAL A 324 7.56 -0.50 0.20
C VAL A 324 6.13 -0.97 -0.03
N TYR A 325 5.90 -1.58 -1.20
CA TYR A 325 4.61 -2.20 -1.54
C TYR A 325 4.54 -3.68 -1.15
N ASN A 326 5.57 -4.19 -0.47
CA ASN A 326 5.73 -5.61 -0.14
C ASN A 326 5.11 -6.00 1.22
N HIS A 327 5.02 -5.06 2.17
CA HIS A 327 4.38 -5.25 3.49
C HIS A 327 3.79 -3.91 3.99
N VAL A 328 3.18 -3.94 5.18
CA VAL A 328 2.64 -2.77 5.89
C VAL A 328 3.00 -2.86 7.37
N TYR A 329 2.91 -1.75 8.11
CA TYR A 329 3.36 -1.72 9.50
C TYR A 329 2.59 -2.68 10.42
N GLN A 330 1.27 -2.47 10.52
CA GLN A 330 0.40 -3.29 11.35
C GLN A 330 -0.66 -3.93 10.48
N ALA A 331 -0.44 -5.20 10.13
CA ALA A 331 -1.27 -5.92 9.16
C ALA A 331 -2.77 -5.87 9.50
N ASP A 332 -3.11 -6.04 10.78
CA ASP A 332 -4.49 -6.03 11.25
C ASP A 332 -5.13 -4.65 11.21
N GLU A 333 -4.36 -3.57 11.38
CA GLU A 333 -4.89 -2.19 11.44
C GLU A 333 -4.91 -1.51 10.06
N TYR A 334 -4.14 -2.02 9.11
CA TYR A 334 -4.04 -1.46 7.77
C TYR A 334 -5.39 -1.40 7.05
N ALA A 335 -5.62 -0.31 6.33
CA ALA A 335 -6.95 0.05 5.86
C ALA A 335 -7.63 -1.04 5.03
N PHE A 336 -6.92 -1.67 4.09
CA PHE A 336 -7.51 -2.73 3.27
C PHE A 336 -7.87 -4.00 4.05
N GLU A 337 -7.17 -4.32 5.14
CA GLU A 337 -7.54 -5.44 6.00
C GLU A 337 -8.79 -5.11 6.83
N GLN A 338 -8.94 -3.86 7.23
CA GLN A 338 -10.17 -3.39 7.89
C GLN A 338 -11.37 -3.40 6.93
N ILE A 339 -11.16 -3.10 5.64
CA ILE A 339 -12.22 -2.98 4.63
C ILE A 339 -12.61 -4.34 4.03
N VAL A 340 -11.63 -5.17 3.67
CA VAL A 340 -11.83 -6.51 3.11
C VAL A 340 -10.89 -7.50 3.80
N PRO A 341 -11.21 -7.96 5.03
CA PRO A 341 -10.35 -8.84 5.79
C PRO A 341 -9.91 -10.08 5.00
N GLY A 342 -8.60 -10.29 4.92
CA GLY A 342 -8.01 -11.41 4.18
C GLY A 342 -7.72 -11.16 2.71
N TYR A 343 -8.06 -9.98 2.16
CA TYR A 343 -7.85 -9.64 0.75
C TYR A 343 -6.51 -8.96 0.45
N PHE A 344 -5.92 -8.21 1.37
CA PHE A 344 -4.69 -7.46 1.04
C PHE A 344 -3.42 -8.32 1.10
N TYR A 345 -3.46 -9.46 1.79
CA TYR A 345 -2.29 -10.27 2.09
C TYR A 345 -2.32 -11.68 1.51
N ARG A 346 -1.13 -12.27 1.36
CA ARG A 346 -0.97 -13.69 1.05
C ARG A 346 -1.14 -14.55 2.31
N TYR A 347 -1.57 -15.79 2.07
CA TYR A 347 -1.84 -16.77 3.12
C TYR A 347 -1.31 -18.14 2.69
N ASN A 348 -0.79 -18.93 3.63
CA ASN A 348 -0.36 -20.30 3.41
C ASN A 348 -1.57 -21.27 3.36
N ALA A 349 -1.30 -22.57 3.17
CA ALA A 349 -2.32 -23.60 3.07
C ALA A 349 -3.09 -23.80 4.39
N GLU A 350 -2.47 -23.46 5.51
CA GLU A 350 -3.03 -23.49 6.86
C GLU A 350 -3.92 -22.27 7.16
N GLY A 351 -3.94 -21.28 6.27
CA GLY A 351 -4.74 -20.06 6.40
C GLY A 351 -4.11 -18.98 7.27
N GLU A 352 -2.81 -19.07 7.53
CA GLU A 352 -2.00 -18.07 8.23
C GLU A 352 -1.37 -17.09 7.22
N ARG A 353 -1.13 -15.83 7.60
CA ARG A 353 -0.44 -14.88 6.72
C ARG A 353 0.98 -15.36 6.45
N THR A 354 1.41 -15.26 5.19
CA THR A 354 2.82 -15.50 4.85
C THR A 354 3.68 -14.34 5.36
N ASN A 355 4.95 -14.61 5.58
CA ASN A 355 5.90 -13.65 6.14
C ASN A 355 7.27 -13.75 5.44
N GLY A 356 7.27 -13.81 4.11
CA GLY A 356 8.49 -13.80 3.32
C GLY A 356 9.30 -12.51 3.47
N THR A 357 8.63 -11.42 3.80
CA THR A 357 9.24 -10.12 4.12
C THR A 357 9.98 -10.10 5.45
N PHE A 358 9.67 -11.04 6.36
CA PHE A 358 10.05 -11.01 7.78
C PHE A 358 9.49 -9.82 8.57
N CYS A 359 8.54 -9.07 8.00
CA CYS A 359 7.90 -7.90 8.64
C CYS A 359 6.47 -8.18 9.13
N GLY A 360 6.03 -9.44 9.14
CA GLY A 360 4.75 -9.90 9.70
C GLY A 360 3.68 -10.21 8.65
N ASN A 361 3.80 -9.68 7.44
CA ASN A 361 2.84 -9.92 6.36
C ASN A 361 3.48 -9.72 4.98
N ASP A 362 2.90 -10.37 3.96
CA ASP A 362 3.23 -10.14 2.56
C ASP A 362 2.00 -9.62 1.81
N VAL A 363 2.16 -8.50 1.10
CA VAL A 363 1.11 -7.92 0.26
C VAL A 363 0.86 -8.82 -0.96
N ALA A 364 -0.41 -9.12 -1.20
CA ALA A 364 -0.88 -9.93 -2.33
C ALA A 364 -0.99 -9.08 -3.61
N SER A 365 0.15 -8.61 -4.13
CA SER A 365 0.20 -7.76 -5.33
C SER A 365 -0.50 -8.38 -6.55
N GLU A 366 -0.64 -9.70 -6.58
CA GLU A 366 -1.26 -10.43 -7.68
C GLU A 366 -2.79 -10.26 -7.75
N ARG A 367 -3.43 -9.78 -6.68
CA ARG A 367 -4.88 -9.53 -6.62
C ARG A 367 -5.23 -8.22 -7.31
N SER A 368 -6.32 -8.22 -8.05
CA SER A 368 -6.61 -7.15 -9.01
C SER A 368 -6.69 -5.75 -8.39
N MET A 369 -7.35 -5.59 -7.24
CA MET A 369 -7.48 -4.29 -6.58
C MET A 369 -6.20 -3.88 -5.85
N VAL A 370 -5.40 -4.83 -5.35
CA VAL A 370 -4.07 -4.54 -4.79
C VAL A 370 -3.13 -4.04 -5.89
N ARG A 371 -3.09 -4.73 -7.04
CA ARG A 371 -2.34 -4.30 -8.22
C ARG A 371 -2.75 -2.90 -8.66
N GLN A 372 -4.06 -2.65 -8.80
CA GLN A 372 -4.56 -1.33 -9.19
C GLN A 372 -4.21 -0.25 -8.18
N TYR A 373 -4.30 -0.54 -6.87
CA TYR A 373 -3.92 0.41 -5.83
C TYR A 373 -2.45 0.80 -5.92
N ILE A 374 -1.54 -0.18 -6.07
CA ILE A 374 -0.10 0.06 -6.22
C ILE A 374 0.18 0.89 -7.48
N LYS A 375 -0.41 0.53 -8.62
CA LYS A 375 -0.25 1.28 -9.88
C LYS A 375 -0.72 2.73 -9.76
N GLN A 376 -1.92 2.94 -9.20
CA GLN A 376 -2.47 4.29 -9.01
C GLN A 376 -1.60 5.13 -8.05
N SER A 377 -1.11 4.55 -6.97
CA SER A 377 -0.16 5.20 -6.05
C SER A 377 1.11 5.65 -6.79
N LEU A 378 1.77 4.74 -7.50
CA LEU A 378 2.97 5.07 -8.27
C LEU A 378 2.73 6.15 -9.33
N LYS A 379 1.61 6.07 -10.06
CA LYS A 379 1.21 7.10 -11.04
C LYS A 379 1.00 8.46 -10.37
N GLN A 380 0.44 8.50 -9.17
CA GLN A 380 0.28 9.71 -8.38
C GLN A 380 1.64 10.32 -8.04
N TRP A 381 2.58 9.52 -7.53
CA TRP A 381 3.94 9.97 -7.21
C TRP A 381 4.68 10.55 -8.43
N VAL A 382 4.49 9.97 -9.62
CA VAL A 382 5.08 10.51 -10.87
C VAL A 382 4.37 11.78 -11.33
N SER A 383 3.03 11.81 -11.29
CA SER A 383 2.23 12.85 -11.96
C SER A 383 1.99 14.08 -11.10
N LEU A 384 1.91 13.93 -9.78
CA LEU A 384 1.73 15.05 -8.85
C LEU A 384 3.05 15.56 -8.30
N TYR A 385 3.99 14.68 -7.98
CA TYR A 385 5.23 15.07 -7.31
C TYR A 385 6.43 15.18 -8.25
N GLY A 386 6.41 14.43 -9.36
CA GLY A 386 7.48 14.47 -10.34
C GLY A 386 8.66 13.56 -10.02
N PHE A 387 8.49 12.52 -9.21
CA PHE A 387 9.55 11.51 -9.04
C PHE A 387 10.01 10.95 -10.39
N ASP A 388 11.32 10.77 -10.54
CA ASP A 388 12.01 10.29 -11.75
C ASP A 388 12.24 8.77 -11.73
N GLY A 389 11.93 8.11 -10.64
CA GLY A 389 12.04 6.68 -10.51
C GLY A 389 11.63 6.15 -9.15
N PHE A 390 11.65 4.83 -9.05
CA PHE A 390 11.34 4.09 -7.84
C PHE A 390 12.39 3.00 -7.59
N ARG A 391 12.88 2.96 -6.35
CA ARG A 391 13.59 1.83 -5.78
C ARG A 391 12.57 0.97 -5.03
N PHE A 392 12.32 -0.23 -5.50
CA PHE A 392 11.36 -1.15 -4.89
C PHE A 392 12.04 -1.94 -3.78
N ASP A 393 11.63 -1.65 -2.55
CA ASP A 393 11.96 -2.43 -1.36
C ASP A 393 11.45 -3.86 -1.49
N LEU A 394 12.30 -4.83 -1.16
CA LEU A 394 12.00 -6.26 -1.24
C LEU A 394 11.22 -6.64 -2.53
N MET A 395 11.64 -6.09 -3.67
CA MET A 395 10.97 -6.23 -4.98
C MET A 395 10.63 -7.69 -5.33
N GLY A 396 11.43 -8.65 -4.87
CA GLY A 396 11.17 -10.08 -5.06
C GLY A 396 9.91 -10.64 -4.40
N ILE A 397 9.22 -9.89 -3.53
CA ILE A 397 7.88 -10.25 -3.01
C ILE A 397 6.79 -9.96 -4.04
N LEU A 398 6.98 -8.98 -4.93
CA LEU A 398 5.96 -8.56 -5.89
C LEU A 398 5.91 -9.54 -7.08
N ASP A 399 4.72 -9.71 -7.66
CA ASP A 399 4.55 -10.58 -8.82
C ASP A 399 4.98 -9.89 -10.14
N ILE A 400 5.45 -10.70 -11.10
CA ILE A 400 5.94 -10.23 -12.40
C ILE A 400 4.88 -9.46 -13.18
N GLN A 401 3.60 -9.87 -13.12
CA GLN A 401 2.54 -9.20 -13.87
C GLN A 401 2.37 -7.77 -13.36
N THR A 402 2.24 -7.60 -12.04
CA THR A 402 2.15 -6.27 -11.42
C THR A 402 3.35 -5.39 -11.77
N MET A 403 4.58 -5.92 -11.65
CA MET A 403 5.78 -5.16 -12.00
C MET A 403 5.85 -4.80 -13.50
N THR A 404 5.32 -5.67 -14.37
CA THR A 404 5.25 -5.41 -15.81
C THR A 404 4.28 -4.28 -16.12
N GLU A 405 3.05 -4.35 -15.60
CA GLU A 405 2.03 -3.32 -15.80
C GLU A 405 2.46 -1.97 -15.21
N ILE A 406 3.11 -1.97 -14.04
CA ILE A 406 3.73 -0.77 -13.46
C ILE A 406 4.71 -0.13 -14.45
N ALA A 407 5.63 -0.92 -15.00
CA ALA A 407 6.65 -0.38 -15.87
C ALA A 407 6.09 0.15 -17.19
N GLU A 408 5.04 -0.48 -17.72
CA GLU A 408 4.32 -0.01 -18.91
C GLU A 408 3.64 1.33 -18.63
N GLU A 409 2.75 1.40 -17.63
CA GLU A 409 1.97 2.60 -17.32
C GLU A 409 2.85 3.79 -16.90
N LEU A 410 3.90 3.55 -16.11
CA LEU A 410 4.80 4.62 -15.71
C LEU A 410 5.63 5.16 -16.87
N ARG A 411 6.02 4.31 -17.83
CA ARG A 411 6.75 4.76 -19.03
C ARG A 411 5.87 5.53 -20.01
N GLU A 412 4.55 5.30 -20.00
CA GLU A 412 3.60 6.15 -20.73
C GLU A 412 3.58 7.59 -20.16
N ILE A 413 3.66 7.74 -18.84
CA ILE A 413 3.71 9.05 -18.18
C ILE A 413 5.09 9.70 -18.32
N TYR A 414 6.15 8.93 -18.08
CA TYR A 414 7.53 9.38 -18.15
C TYR A 414 8.46 8.30 -18.73
N PRO A 415 8.81 8.37 -20.03
CA PRO A 415 9.59 7.32 -20.69
C PRO A 415 10.98 7.02 -20.11
N ASN A 416 11.57 7.96 -19.36
CA ASN A 416 12.89 7.75 -18.72
C ASN A 416 12.77 7.44 -17.22
N ILE A 417 11.63 6.91 -16.77
CA ILE A 417 11.44 6.49 -15.38
C ILE A 417 12.46 5.41 -15.00
N TYR A 418 13.15 5.61 -13.88
CA TYR A 418 14.12 4.66 -13.33
C TYR A 418 13.41 3.65 -12.45
N LEU A 419 13.53 2.37 -12.75
CA LEU A 419 12.87 1.31 -11.99
C LEU A 419 13.90 0.23 -11.64
N TYR A 420 14.11 0.00 -10.35
CA TYR A 420 15.01 -1.04 -9.84
C TYR A 420 14.62 -1.42 -8.42
N GLY A 421 15.18 -2.51 -7.89
CA GLY A 421 14.90 -2.89 -6.52
C GLY A 421 15.68 -4.10 -6.04
N GLU A 422 15.29 -4.54 -4.84
CA GLU A 422 15.85 -5.71 -4.19
C GLU A 422 15.16 -6.99 -4.66
N GLY A 423 15.69 -7.59 -5.73
CA GLY A 423 15.16 -8.84 -6.29
C GLY A 423 15.54 -10.09 -5.51
N TRP A 424 15.46 -10.07 -4.17
CA TRP A 424 15.74 -11.23 -3.33
C TRP A 424 14.75 -12.36 -3.59
N LYS A 425 15.24 -13.60 -3.62
CA LYS A 425 14.37 -14.77 -3.70
C LYS A 425 13.83 -15.08 -2.31
N MET A 426 12.55 -14.79 -2.08
CA MET A 426 11.92 -14.90 -0.76
C MET A 426 10.66 -15.77 -0.82
N ASP A 427 10.40 -16.51 0.25
CA ASP A 427 9.28 -17.44 0.33
C ASP A 427 8.02 -16.71 0.82
N THR A 428 7.14 -16.37 -0.12
CA THR A 428 5.92 -15.59 0.11
C THR A 428 4.64 -16.34 -0.25
N GLY A 429 4.74 -17.67 -0.41
CA GLY A 429 3.59 -18.53 -0.74
C GLY A 429 3.09 -18.45 -2.20
N LEU A 430 3.73 -17.66 -3.06
CA LEU A 430 3.57 -17.75 -4.52
C LEU A 430 4.65 -18.64 -5.13
N SER A 431 4.35 -19.18 -6.31
CA SER A 431 5.35 -19.91 -7.08
C SER A 431 6.51 -18.97 -7.44
N GLU A 432 7.74 -19.44 -7.24
CA GLU A 432 8.96 -18.65 -7.46
C GLU A 432 9.02 -18.04 -8.87
N ASP A 433 8.49 -18.77 -9.86
CA ASP A 433 8.49 -18.34 -11.24
C ASP A 433 7.53 -17.16 -11.50
N GLN A 434 6.63 -16.85 -10.57
CA GLN A 434 5.72 -15.70 -10.66
C GLN A 434 6.30 -14.44 -10.03
N LEU A 435 7.41 -14.53 -9.29
CA LEU A 435 7.95 -13.46 -8.46
C LEU A 435 9.01 -12.62 -9.18
N ALA A 436 9.06 -11.32 -8.88
CA ALA A 436 9.94 -10.35 -9.50
C ALA A 436 11.37 -10.34 -8.91
N HIS A 437 11.91 -11.52 -8.58
CA HIS A 437 13.27 -11.68 -8.08
C HIS A 437 14.32 -11.67 -9.22
N GLN A 438 15.58 -11.42 -8.89
CA GLN A 438 16.65 -11.19 -9.88
C GLN A 438 16.90 -12.36 -10.84
N TYR A 439 16.68 -13.61 -10.40
CA TYR A 439 16.78 -14.80 -11.25
C TYR A 439 15.69 -14.87 -12.34
N ASN A 440 14.61 -14.09 -12.20
CA ASN A 440 13.55 -13.94 -13.20
C ASN A 440 13.71 -12.66 -14.05
N SER A 441 14.84 -11.96 -13.96
CA SER A 441 15.09 -10.70 -14.69
C SER A 441 14.75 -10.75 -16.19
N LYS A 442 14.98 -11.88 -16.86
CA LYS A 442 14.64 -12.08 -18.29
C LYS A 442 13.14 -12.08 -18.59
N ARG A 443 12.29 -12.27 -17.58
CA ARG A 443 10.82 -12.27 -17.67
C ARG A 443 10.21 -10.91 -17.33
N LEU A 444 11.00 -10.01 -16.76
CA LEU A 444 10.58 -8.66 -16.44
C LEU A 444 10.97 -7.71 -17.59
N PRO A 445 10.26 -6.58 -17.74
CA PRO A 445 10.80 -5.44 -18.48
C PRO A 445 12.14 -4.99 -17.90
N ALA A 446 12.80 -4.02 -18.54
CA ALA A 446 14.10 -3.51 -18.09
C ALA A 446 14.02 -2.84 -16.69
N PHE A 447 14.08 -3.65 -15.63
CA PHE A 447 14.27 -3.30 -14.23
C PHE A 447 15.73 -3.52 -13.85
N GLY A 448 16.28 -2.62 -13.05
CA GLY A 448 17.55 -2.83 -12.37
C GLY A 448 17.39 -3.71 -11.12
N PHE A 449 18.49 -4.32 -10.70
CA PHE A 449 18.56 -5.10 -9.47
C PHE A 449 19.80 -4.70 -8.68
N PHE A 450 19.70 -4.63 -7.36
CA PHE A 450 20.89 -4.54 -6.52
C PHE A 450 21.75 -5.80 -6.73
N SER A 451 23.00 -5.62 -7.15
CA SER A 451 23.95 -6.73 -7.31
C SER A 451 24.63 -7.06 -5.98
N ASP A 452 24.02 -7.97 -5.22
CA ASP A 452 24.57 -8.53 -3.99
C ASP A 452 25.90 -9.24 -4.21
N ASN A 453 26.02 -10.00 -5.30
CA ASN A 453 27.25 -10.71 -5.63
C ASN A 453 28.42 -9.75 -5.88
N PHE A 454 28.20 -8.66 -6.61
CA PHE A 454 29.22 -7.61 -6.78
C PHE A 454 29.60 -7.00 -5.42
N ARG A 455 28.60 -6.58 -4.62
CA ARG A 455 28.81 -6.01 -3.28
C ARG A 455 29.66 -6.93 -2.40
N ASP A 456 29.25 -8.19 -2.28
CA ASP A 456 29.92 -9.17 -1.42
C ASP A 456 31.33 -9.50 -1.90
N THR A 457 31.52 -9.65 -3.21
CA THR A 457 32.83 -9.93 -3.80
C THR A 457 33.81 -8.79 -3.55
N VAL A 458 33.40 -7.55 -3.82
CA VAL A 458 34.26 -6.37 -3.60
C VAL A 458 34.54 -6.19 -2.11
N LYS A 459 33.53 -6.22 -1.25
CA LYS A 459 33.69 -6.07 0.21
C LYS A 459 34.64 -7.13 0.79
N ARG A 460 34.43 -8.42 0.45
CA ARG A 460 35.30 -9.51 0.91
C ARG A 460 36.72 -9.37 0.38
N THR A 461 36.91 -8.88 -0.85
CA THR A 461 38.23 -8.62 -1.44
C THR A 461 38.96 -7.51 -0.69
N LEU A 462 38.28 -6.40 -0.37
CA LEU A 462 38.85 -5.30 0.40
C LEU A 462 39.26 -5.75 1.82
N VAL A 463 38.41 -6.52 2.51
CA VAL A 463 38.72 -7.06 3.85
C VAL A 463 39.87 -8.06 3.82
N ALA A 464 39.97 -8.89 2.78
CA ALA A 464 41.02 -9.90 2.67
C ALA A 464 42.40 -9.35 2.26
N GLY A 465 42.47 -8.12 1.72
CA GLY A 465 43.72 -7.50 1.28
C GLY A 465 44.39 -8.17 0.07
N GLN A 466 43.72 -9.12 -0.58
CA GLN A 466 44.21 -9.81 -1.77
C GLN A 466 43.06 -10.13 -2.73
N ARG A 467 43.38 -10.18 -4.03
CA ARG A 467 42.41 -10.53 -5.07
C ARG A 467 41.86 -11.94 -4.82
N ARG A 468 40.54 -12.08 -4.74
CA ARG A 468 39.86 -13.37 -4.74
C ARG A 468 39.33 -13.66 -6.13
N GLU A 469 39.55 -14.87 -6.63
CA GLU A 469 38.86 -15.35 -7.82
C GLU A 469 37.42 -15.70 -7.42
N SER A 470 36.46 -14.98 -7.99
CA SER A 470 35.05 -15.41 -7.91
C SER A 470 34.86 -16.54 -8.90
N GLN A 471 34.24 -17.64 -8.45
CA GLN A 471 33.86 -18.75 -9.35
C GLN A 471 32.70 -18.38 -10.28
N HIS A 472 32.05 -17.24 -10.00
CA HIS A 472 30.93 -16.70 -10.75
C HIS A 472 31.28 -15.32 -11.31
N PRO A 473 30.90 -14.98 -12.55
CA PRO A 473 30.85 -13.60 -13.02
C PRO A 473 30.14 -12.70 -11.98
N ALA A 474 30.51 -11.42 -11.89
CA ALA A 474 29.90 -10.48 -10.94
C ALA A 474 28.36 -10.42 -11.02
N ASN A 475 27.79 -10.84 -12.16
CA ASN A 475 26.36 -10.88 -12.46
C ASN A 475 25.86 -12.30 -12.80
N ASP A 476 26.46 -13.36 -12.27
CA ASP A 476 25.88 -14.71 -12.44
C ASP A 476 24.63 -14.83 -11.56
N PHE A 477 23.48 -14.49 -12.15
CA PHE A 477 22.15 -14.65 -11.57
C PHE A 477 21.70 -16.11 -11.64
N ALA A 478 22.57 -17.06 -11.27
CA ALA A 478 22.31 -18.49 -11.38
C ALA A 478 21.69 -19.07 -10.10
#